data_AF-X0VBM6-F1
#
_entry.id   AF-X0VBM6-F1
#
_cell.length_a   1.000
_cell.length_b   1.000
_cell.length_c   1.000
_cell.angle_alpha   90.00
_cell.angle_beta   90.00
_cell.angle_gamma   90.00
#
_symmetry.space_group_name_H-M   'P 1'
#
loop_
_entity.id
_entity.type
_entity.pdbx_description
1 polymer ?
#
loop_
_entity_poly.entity_id
_entity_poly.type
_entity_poly.pdbx_seq_one_letter_code
_entity_poly.pdbx_strand_id
1 'polypeptide(L)'
;NDRYQQMFLGKVVMASEDDLKTGSLAFEQCHNTRYRYSKLGGKTPLKALATSNTKLRFPKENEAPKHRMEKPETGRYHIVRLIRSDLKLNIFGECFSVPPKLMLEYVVATIDVKEQKLKIFLDNKQVEEFDYKLR
;
A
#
# COMPACT_ATOMS: atom_id res chain seq x y z
N ASN A 1 -12.07 21.22 -15.69
CA ASN A 1 -10.83 20.83 -14.98
C ASN A 1 -10.00 20.02 -15.98
N ASP A 2 -9.45 20.71 -16.97
CA ASP A 2 -9.06 20.06 -18.24
C ASP A 2 -7.65 19.47 -18.17
N ARG A 3 -6.82 20.05 -17.28
CA ARG A 3 -5.46 19.58 -17.03
C ARG A 3 -5.42 18.13 -16.53
N TYR A 4 -6.30 17.74 -15.60
CA TYR A 4 -6.34 16.37 -15.11
C TYR A 4 -6.91 15.40 -16.15
N GLN A 5 -7.87 15.84 -16.97
CA GLN A 5 -8.37 15.03 -18.08
C GLN A 5 -7.29 14.76 -19.13
N GLN A 6 -6.52 15.78 -19.50
CA GLN A 6 -5.46 15.67 -20.49
C GLN A 6 -4.23 14.92 -19.97
N MET A 7 -3.91 15.02 -18.68
CA MET A 7 -2.68 14.42 -18.11
C MET A 7 -2.87 13.03 -17.51
N PHE A 8 -4.06 12.72 -16.97
CA PHE A 8 -4.26 11.55 -16.10
C PHE A 8 -5.47 10.68 -16.46
N LEU A 9 -6.51 11.25 -17.06
CA LEU A 9 -7.77 10.53 -17.35
C LEU A 9 -7.91 10.14 -18.83
N GLY A 10 -6.88 10.35 -19.64
CA GLY A 10 -6.84 9.86 -21.02
C GLY A 10 -6.88 8.34 -21.03
N LYS A 11 -7.98 7.75 -21.52
CA LYS A 11 -8.12 6.30 -21.62
C LYS A 11 -7.09 5.76 -22.62
N VAL A 12 -6.19 4.90 -22.15
CA VAL A 12 -5.33 4.08 -23.02
C VAL A 12 -5.99 2.73 -23.19
N VAL A 13 -6.24 2.31 -24.44
CA VAL A 13 -6.74 0.97 -24.74
C VAL A 13 -5.55 0.02 -24.78
N MET A 14 -5.58 -1.02 -23.96
CA MET A 14 -4.61 -2.10 -23.94
C MET A 14 -5.35 -3.37 -24.36
N ALA A 15 -4.99 -3.95 -25.50
CA ALA A 15 -5.74 -5.05 -26.11
C ALA A 15 -5.25 -6.43 -25.64
N SER A 16 -4.03 -6.48 -25.10
CA SER A 16 -3.39 -7.70 -24.61
C SER A 16 -2.72 -7.51 -23.25
N GLU A 17 -2.35 -8.63 -22.62
CA GLU A 17 -1.52 -8.63 -21.40
C GLU A 17 -0.15 -7.98 -21.65
N ASP A 18 0.42 -8.17 -22.83
CA ASP A 18 1.73 -7.61 -23.20
C ASP A 18 1.68 -6.08 -23.36
N ASP A 19 0.59 -5.56 -23.92
CA ASP A 19 0.33 -4.10 -23.97
C ASP A 19 0.23 -3.53 -22.55
N LEU A 20 -0.45 -4.25 -21.65
CA LEU A 20 -0.60 -3.86 -20.25
C LEU A 20 0.76 -3.86 -19.53
N LYS A 21 1.57 -4.90 -19.69
CA LYS A 21 2.92 -4.96 -19.11
C LYS A 21 3.78 -3.80 -19.58
N THR A 22 3.80 -3.56 -20.89
CA THR A 22 4.58 -2.47 -21.50
C THR A 22 4.10 -1.11 -21.01
N GLY A 23 2.78 -0.88 -20.99
CA GLY A 23 2.17 0.34 -20.51
C GLY A 23 2.42 0.59 -19.02
N SER A 24 2.31 -0.44 -18.19
CA SER A 24 2.61 -0.35 -16.74
C SER A 24 4.06 0.04 -16.52
N LEU A 25 5.00 -0.62 -17.21
CA LEU A 25 6.43 -0.33 -17.07
C LEU A 25 6.76 1.11 -17.51
N ALA A 26 6.19 1.55 -18.63
CA ALA A 26 6.37 2.92 -19.11
C ALA A 26 5.80 3.95 -18.12
N PHE A 27 4.63 3.68 -17.55
CA PHE A 27 4.02 4.52 -16.51
C PHE A 27 4.90 4.60 -15.27
N GLU A 28 5.36 3.46 -14.74
CA GLU A 28 6.23 3.38 -13.57
C GLU A 28 7.55 4.13 -13.80
N GLN A 29 8.20 3.91 -14.95
CA GLN A 29 9.43 4.61 -15.31
C GLN A 29 9.21 6.12 -15.39
N CYS A 30 8.14 6.57 -16.04
CA CYS A 30 7.78 7.98 -16.13
C CYS A 30 7.55 8.58 -14.74
N HIS A 31 6.77 7.89 -13.89
CA HIS A 31 6.51 8.26 -12.50
C HIS A 31 7.81 8.46 -11.72
N ASN A 32 8.67 7.44 -11.76
CA ASN A 32 9.90 7.37 -10.97
C ASN A 32 11.02 8.32 -11.44
N THR A 33 11.00 8.71 -12.72
CA THR A 33 12.04 9.56 -13.33
C THR A 33 11.65 11.03 -13.46
N ARG A 34 10.35 11.37 -13.65
CA ARG A 34 9.92 12.73 -14.01
C ARG A 34 9.22 13.47 -12.88
N TYR A 35 8.37 12.79 -12.12
CA TYR A 35 7.50 13.44 -11.13
C TYR A 35 8.27 13.76 -9.86
N ARG A 36 8.15 15.00 -9.41
CA ARG A 36 8.82 15.53 -8.22
C ARG A 36 7.80 15.68 -7.09
N TYR A 37 8.22 15.31 -5.89
CA TYR A 37 7.35 15.35 -4.71
C TYR A 37 7.92 16.30 -3.66
N SER A 38 7.08 17.19 -3.12
CA SER A 38 7.46 18.09 -2.02
C SER A 38 7.95 17.32 -0.81
N LYS A 39 7.31 16.18 -0.49
CA LYS A 39 7.74 15.25 0.57
C LYS A 39 9.14 14.66 0.37
N LEU A 40 9.63 14.61 -0.87
CA LEU A 40 10.99 14.17 -1.21
C LEU A 40 11.95 15.36 -1.41
N GLY A 41 11.59 16.55 -0.92
CA GLY A 41 12.38 17.77 -1.11
C GLY A 41 12.47 18.20 -2.57
N GLY A 42 11.42 17.97 -3.36
CA GLY A 42 11.39 18.28 -4.80
C GLY A 42 12.19 17.29 -5.66
N LYS A 43 12.64 16.16 -5.10
CA LYS A 43 13.30 15.09 -5.84
C LYS A 43 12.28 14.14 -6.48
N THR A 44 12.73 13.44 -7.51
CA THR A 44 12.00 12.31 -8.10
C THR A 44 12.24 11.05 -7.26
N PRO A 45 11.37 10.02 -7.33
CA PRO A 45 11.57 8.78 -6.60
C PRO A 45 12.97 8.17 -6.79
N LEU A 46 13.49 8.10 -8.02
CA LEU A 46 14.85 7.58 -8.27
C LEU A 46 15.95 8.46 -7.67
N LYS A 47 15.81 9.78 -7.70
CA LYS A 47 16.79 10.69 -7.07
C LYS A 47 16.77 10.58 -5.55
N ALA A 48 15.58 10.41 -4.97
CA ALA A 48 15.43 10.17 -3.54
C ALA A 48 16.05 8.83 -3.15
N LEU A 49 15.81 7.77 -3.91
CA LEU A 49 16.41 6.45 -3.71
C LEU A 49 17.94 6.49 -3.82
N ALA A 50 18.48 7.17 -4.84
CA ALA A 50 19.91 7.33 -5.03
C ALA A 50 20.58 8.16 -3.92
N THR A 51 19.84 9.07 -3.30
CA THR A 51 20.33 9.79 -2.10
C THR A 51 20.08 8.99 -0.81
N SER A 52 19.27 7.93 -0.86
CA SER A 52 19.03 7.10 0.32
C SER A 52 20.27 6.23 0.54
N ASN A 53 20.90 6.38 1.70
CA ASN A 53 21.99 5.50 2.12
C ASN A 53 21.43 4.19 2.72
N THR A 54 20.22 3.80 2.32
CA THR A 54 19.54 2.62 2.86
C THR A 54 19.98 1.38 2.10
N LYS A 55 20.48 0.37 2.82
CA LYS A 55 20.77 -0.94 2.23
C LYS A 55 19.47 -1.62 1.82
N LEU A 56 19.26 -1.76 0.52
CA LEU A 56 18.12 -2.50 -0.02
C LEU A 56 18.23 -3.98 0.35
N ARG A 57 17.09 -4.57 0.71
CA ARG A 57 16.95 -6.00 0.98
C ARG A 57 16.09 -6.60 -0.12
N PHE A 58 16.66 -7.56 -0.83
CA PHE A 58 15.97 -8.32 -1.86
C PHE A 58 15.73 -9.75 -1.38
N PRO A 59 14.71 -10.44 -1.92
CA PRO A 59 14.57 -11.88 -1.76
C PRO A 59 15.85 -12.61 -2.20
N LYS A 60 16.12 -13.77 -1.59
CA LYS A 60 17.27 -14.61 -1.97
C LYS A 60 17.08 -15.25 -3.34
N GLU A 61 15.85 -15.58 -3.67
CA GLU A 61 15.46 -16.23 -4.91
C GLU A 61 14.92 -15.20 -5.90
N ASN A 62 15.30 -15.35 -7.17
CA ASN A 62 14.82 -14.47 -8.24
C ASN A 62 13.42 -14.85 -8.74
N GLU A 63 13.03 -16.13 -8.61
CA GLU A 63 11.69 -16.57 -8.98
C GLU A 63 10.70 -16.29 -7.84
N ALA A 64 9.48 -15.88 -8.20
CA ALA A 64 8.40 -15.81 -7.24
C ALA A 64 8.03 -17.22 -6.74
N PRO A 65 7.65 -17.39 -5.47
CA PRO A 65 7.20 -18.68 -4.95
C PRO A 65 6.02 -19.20 -5.78
N LYS A 66 6.14 -20.43 -6.31
CA LYS A 66 5.08 -21.10 -7.09
C LYS A 66 3.97 -21.68 -6.21
N HIS A 67 4.25 -21.86 -4.93
CA HIS A 67 3.32 -22.36 -3.93
C HIS A 67 3.08 -21.32 -2.84
N ARG A 68 1.99 -21.49 -2.08
CA ARG A 68 1.74 -20.63 -0.91
C ARG A 68 2.84 -20.84 0.11
N MET A 69 3.52 -19.74 0.45
CA MET A 69 4.49 -19.73 1.54
C MET A 69 3.78 -20.04 2.86
N GLU A 70 4.48 -20.70 3.77
CA GLU A 70 4.03 -20.84 5.15
C GLU A 70 3.81 -19.45 5.76
N LYS A 71 2.72 -19.30 6.51
CA LYS A 71 2.47 -18.04 7.20
C LYS A 71 3.49 -17.89 8.33
N PRO A 72 3.98 -16.66 8.57
CA PRO A 72 4.90 -16.47 9.68
C PRO A 72 4.19 -16.79 11.00
N GLU A 73 4.95 -17.24 11.99
CA GLU A 73 4.46 -17.44 13.36
C GLU A 73 4.57 -16.15 14.20
N THR A 74 5.39 -15.19 13.76
CA THR A 74 5.67 -13.94 14.47
C THR A 74 5.83 -12.77 13.50
N GLY A 75 5.75 -11.55 14.04
CA GLY A 75 5.88 -10.32 13.26
C GLY A 75 4.57 -9.57 13.14
N ARG A 76 4.57 -8.53 12.31
CA ARG A 76 3.44 -7.61 12.16
C ARG A 76 3.22 -7.24 10.71
N TYR A 77 1.95 -7.20 10.31
CA TYR A 77 1.54 -6.59 9.05
C TYR A 77 0.91 -5.24 9.32
N HIS A 78 1.46 -4.17 8.75
CA HIS A 78 0.92 -2.81 8.87
C HIS A 78 0.20 -2.42 7.59
N ILE A 79 -1.08 -2.04 7.71
CA ILE A 79 -1.95 -1.73 6.59
C ILE A 79 -2.51 -0.33 6.82
N VAL A 80 -2.16 0.60 5.93
CA VAL A 80 -2.67 1.97 5.99
C VAL A 80 -3.94 2.06 5.14
N ARG A 81 -5.05 2.49 5.74
CA ARG A 81 -6.37 2.58 5.09
C ARG A 81 -7.12 3.83 5.51
N LEU A 82 -7.76 4.47 4.54
CA LEU A 82 -8.77 5.49 4.77
C LEU A 82 -10.07 4.81 5.20
N ILE A 83 -10.63 5.23 6.33
CA ILE A 83 -11.97 4.83 6.75
C ILE A 83 -12.98 5.73 6.04
N ARG A 84 -13.94 5.12 5.34
CA ARG A 84 -14.97 5.86 4.61
C ARG A 84 -16.17 6.15 5.52
N SER A 85 -17.16 6.86 4.99
CA SER A 85 -18.39 7.22 5.70
C SER A 85 -19.25 6.03 6.11
N ASP A 86 -18.99 4.84 5.59
CA ASP A 86 -19.65 3.59 6.00
C ASP A 86 -19.05 2.98 7.28
N LEU A 87 -17.99 3.58 7.82
CA LEU A 87 -17.31 3.18 9.05
C LEU A 87 -16.85 1.71 9.04
N LYS A 88 -16.42 1.23 7.88
CA LYS A 88 -15.90 -0.12 7.70
C LYS A 88 -14.43 -0.10 7.31
N LEU A 89 -13.63 -0.88 8.02
CA LEU A 89 -12.27 -1.22 7.65
C LEU A 89 -12.27 -2.57 6.94
N ASN A 90 -11.86 -2.62 5.67
CA ASN A 90 -11.68 -3.88 4.94
C ASN A 90 -10.21 -4.32 4.98
N ILE A 91 -9.96 -5.48 5.57
CA ILE A 91 -8.64 -6.14 5.62
C ILE A 91 -8.79 -7.51 4.96
N PHE A 92 -8.10 -7.71 3.83
CA PHE A 92 -8.07 -8.98 3.08
C PHE A 92 -9.46 -9.58 2.77
N GLY A 93 -10.48 -8.75 2.56
CA GLY A 93 -11.85 -9.18 2.29
C GLY A 93 -12.75 -9.29 3.52
N GLU A 94 -12.19 -9.23 4.72
CA GLU A 94 -12.93 -9.18 5.99
C GLU A 94 -13.23 -7.73 6.37
N CYS A 95 -14.44 -7.47 6.87
CA CYS A 95 -14.92 -6.13 7.22
C CYS A 95 -15.09 -5.97 8.73
N PHE A 96 -14.47 -4.93 9.28
CA PHE A 96 -14.53 -4.57 10.69
C PHE A 96 -15.24 -3.23 10.85
N SER A 97 -16.29 -3.17 11.67
CA SER A 97 -16.93 -1.92 12.03
C SER A 97 -16.02 -1.11 12.94
N VAL A 98 -15.81 0.15 12.63
CA VAL A 98 -14.90 1.04 13.39
C VAL A 98 -15.65 2.25 13.95
N PRO A 99 -15.15 2.90 15.01
CA PRO A 99 -15.87 3.99 15.65
C PRO A 99 -15.96 5.24 14.75
N PRO A 100 -17.03 6.06 14.87
CA PRO A 100 -17.24 7.25 14.04
C PRO A 100 -16.11 8.28 14.06
N LYS A 101 -15.33 8.34 15.16
CA LYS A 101 -14.16 9.22 15.29
C LYS A 101 -13.07 8.95 14.24
N LEU A 102 -13.10 7.81 13.57
CA LEU A 102 -12.14 7.43 12.52
C LEU A 102 -12.65 7.78 11.12
N MET A 103 -13.88 8.30 10.97
CA MET A 103 -14.45 8.63 9.67
C MET A 103 -13.58 9.62 8.91
N LEU A 104 -13.26 9.28 7.65
CA LEU A 104 -12.38 10.06 6.76
C LEU A 104 -10.94 10.21 7.26
N GLU A 105 -10.51 9.41 8.23
CA GLU A 105 -9.13 9.36 8.71
C GLU A 105 -8.36 8.18 8.11
N TYR A 106 -7.06 8.38 7.95
CA TYR A 106 -6.13 7.30 7.65
C TYR A 106 -5.69 6.62 8.95
N VAL A 107 -6.01 5.33 9.07
CA VAL A 107 -5.60 4.51 10.20
C VAL A 107 -4.49 3.54 9.80
N VAL A 108 -3.67 3.17 10.77
CA VAL A 108 -2.71 2.06 10.66
C VAL A 108 -3.32 0.84 11.34
N ALA A 109 -3.78 -0.12 10.55
CA ALA A 109 -4.24 -1.41 11.02
C ALA A 109 -3.05 -2.37 11.11
N THR A 110 -2.76 -2.86 12.30
CA THR A 110 -1.63 -3.75 12.58
C THR A 110 -2.15 -5.13 12.95
N ILE A 111 -1.85 -6.12 12.11
CA ILE A 111 -2.06 -7.52 12.46
C ILE A 111 -0.82 -7.98 13.23
N ASP A 112 -0.98 -8.27 14.51
CA ASP A 112 0.06 -8.91 15.31
C ASP A 112 -0.09 -10.43 15.22
N VAL A 113 0.87 -11.06 14.54
CA VAL A 113 0.80 -12.48 14.19
C VAL A 113 0.96 -13.37 15.42
N LYS A 114 1.77 -12.95 16.39
CA LYS A 114 1.96 -13.74 17.60
C LYS A 114 0.72 -13.70 18.49
N GLU A 115 0.11 -12.51 18.61
CA GLU A 115 -1.07 -12.32 19.46
C GLU A 115 -2.38 -12.74 18.76
N GLN A 116 -2.36 -12.89 17.44
CA GLN A 116 -3.56 -13.13 16.61
C GLN A 116 -4.63 -12.04 16.83
N LYS A 117 -4.15 -10.78 16.77
CA LYS A 117 -4.95 -9.57 17.00
C LYS A 117 -4.80 -8.59 15.85
N LEU A 118 -5.88 -7.87 15.55
CA LEU A 118 -5.89 -6.71 14.67
C LEU A 118 -6.04 -5.45 15.54
N LYS A 119 -4.99 -4.63 15.61
CA LYS A 119 -4.96 -3.39 16.38
C LYS A 119 -5.06 -2.19 15.44
N ILE A 120 -5.98 -1.27 15.69
CA ILE A 120 -6.16 -0.07 14.87
C ILE A 120 -5.52 1.12 15.60
N PHE A 121 -4.68 1.86 14.89
CA PHE A 121 -4.03 3.07 15.39
C PHE A 121 -4.44 4.28 14.56
N LEU A 122 -4.78 5.36 15.26
CA LEU A 122 -4.85 6.71 14.68
C LEU A 122 -3.63 7.47 15.20
N ASP A 123 -2.80 7.94 14.28
CA ASP A 123 -1.43 8.40 14.54
C ASP A 123 -0.61 7.33 15.30
N ASN A 124 -0.51 7.47 16.62
CA ASN A 124 0.22 6.56 17.51
C ASN A 124 -0.64 6.01 18.66
N LYS A 125 -1.94 6.31 18.67
CA LYS A 125 -2.85 5.85 19.74
C LYS A 125 -3.64 4.66 19.23
N GLN A 126 -3.58 3.55 19.97
CA GLN A 126 -4.48 2.42 19.73
C GLN A 126 -5.90 2.87 20.06
N VAL A 127 -6.80 2.71 19.11
CA VAL A 127 -8.19 3.18 19.20
C VAL A 127 -9.20 2.03 19.24
N GLU A 128 -8.83 0.87 18.71
CA GLU A 128 -9.68 -0.32 18.63
C GLU A 128 -8.82 -1.58 18.51
N GLU A 129 -9.38 -2.74 18.89
CA GLU A 129 -8.75 -4.05 18.74
C GLU A 129 -9.78 -5.13 18.41
N PHE A 130 -9.43 -6.06 17.54
CA PHE A 130 -10.23 -7.22 17.19
C PHE A 130 -9.42 -8.50 17.30
N ASP A 131 -10.09 -9.61 17.61
CA ASP A 131 -9.52 -10.92 17.37
C ASP A 131 -9.33 -11.12 15.87
N TYR A 132 -8.12 -11.51 15.46
CA TYR A 132 -7.79 -11.69 14.05
C TYR A 132 -6.81 -12.84 13.87
N LYS A 133 -7.35 -13.99 13.44
CA LYS A 133 -6.53 -15.15 13.17
C LYS A 133 -6.03 -15.14 11.74
N LEU A 134 -4.71 -14.99 11.58
CA LEU A 134 -4.08 -15.11 10.27
C LEU A 134 -4.13 -16.60 9.89
N ARG A 135 -5.08 -16.98 9.02
CA ARG A 135 -5.39 -18.39 8.62
C ARG A 135 -4.29 -19.05 7.78
#